data_AF-A0A973D9G7-F1
#
_entry.id   AF-A0A973D9G7-F1
#
_cell.length_a   1.000
_cell.length_b   1.000
_cell.length_c   1.000
_cell.angle_alpha   90.00
_cell.angle_beta   90.00
_cell.angle_gamma   90.00
#
_symmetry.space_group_name_H-M   'P 1'
#
loop_
_entity.id
_entity.type
_entity.pdbx_description
1 polymer ?
#
loop_
_entity_poly.entity_id
_entity_poly.type
_entity_poly.pdbx_seq_one_letter_code
_entity_poly.pdbx_strand_id
1 'polypeptide(L)'
;MKLLEILLNMQKGNIDTEHGICSNISKAKLTIAEWEAADLLADKCFESWPQFTGSTAFPVPSTKPHRSPSQQYIDCQLAGTHWEGEQGRLRHSLLTHMIKELSNEVT
;
A
#
# COMPACT_ATOMS: atom_id res chain seq x y z
N MET A 1 7.62 14.17 6.84
CA MET A 1 6.29 13.61 7.23
C MET A 1 6.48 12.11 7.36
N LYS A 2 6.10 11.52 8.49
CA LYS A 2 6.47 10.15 8.84
C LYS A 2 5.96 9.09 7.87
N LEU A 3 4.73 9.23 7.36
CA LEU A 3 4.20 8.34 6.32
C LEU A 3 5.07 8.33 5.07
N LEU A 4 5.46 9.49 4.55
CA LEU A 4 6.31 9.59 3.35
C LEU A 4 7.68 8.91 3.57
N GLU A 5 8.29 9.09 4.75
CA GLU A 5 9.56 8.44 5.10
C GLU A 5 9.45 6.91 5.12
N ILE A 6 8.34 6.37 5.64
CA ILE A 6 8.06 4.94 5.64
C ILE A 6 7.94 4.41 4.20
N LEU A 7 7.15 5.08 3.36
CA LEU A 7 6.94 4.67 1.97
C LEU A 7 8.25 4.74 1.14
N LEU A 8 9.07 5.77 1.36
CA LEU A 8 10.40 5.87 0.73
C LEU A 8 11.35 4.75 1.19
N ASN A 9 11.30 4.35 2.45
CA ASN A 9 12.08 3.20 2.94
C ASN A 9 11.61 1.88 2.30
N MET A 10 10.31 1.70 2.15
CA MET A 10 9.74 0.57 1.42
C MET A 10 10.24 0.58 -0.04
N GLN A 11 10.19 1.71 -0.74
CA GLN A 11 10.66 1.82 -2.13
C GLN A 11 12.14 1.44 -2.29
N LYS A 12 12.97 1.63 -1.26
CA LYS A 12 14.38 1.23 -1.21
C LYS A 12 14.61 -0.27 -0.95
N GLY A 13 13.54 -1.05 -0.80
CA GLY A 13 13.60 -2.50 -0.56
C GLY A 13 13.50 -2.90 0.92
N ASN A 14 13.31 -1.95 1.84
CA ASN A 14 13.06 -2.27 3.26
C ASN A 14 11.57 -2.62 3.46
N ILE A 15 11.15 -3.72 2.85
CA ILE A 15 9.77 -4.20 2.82
C ILE A 15 9.71 -5.57 3.48
N ASP A 16 8.74 -5.77 4.35
CA ASP A 16 8.29 -7.12 4.67
C ASP A 16 7.46 -7.65 3.50
N THR A 17 8.05 -8.61 2.78
CA THR A 17 7.49 -9.19 1.56
C THR A 17 6.28 -10.09 1.83
N GLU A 18 6.08 -10.53 3.08
CA GLU A 18 4.92 -11.33 3.50
C GLU A 18 3.67 -10.46 3.74
N HIS A 19 3.81 -9.14 3.68
CA HIS A 19 2.76 -8.19 4.05
C HIS A 19 2.54 -7.11 2.99
N GLY A 20 1.31 -6.61 2.88
CA GLY A 20 0.96 -5.47 2.03
C GLY A 20 1.45 -4.12 2.57
N ILE A 21 1.06 -3.03 1.91
CA ILE A 21 1.48 -1.66 2.26
C ILE A 21 1.02 -1.26 3.66
N CYS A 22 -0.27 -1.39 3.98
CA CYS A 22 -0.81 -0.96 5.28
C CYS A 22 -0.15 -1.69 6.46
N SER A 23 0.06 -3.01 6.32
CA SER A 23 0.77 -3.80 7.33
C SER A 23 2.23 -3.36 7.50
N ASN A 24 2.93 -2.98 6.42
CA ASN A 24 4.27 -2.41 6.52
C ASN A 24 4.27 -1.03 7.22
N ILE A 25 3.25 -0.20 7.01
CA ILE A 25 3.07 1.08 7.73
C ILE A 25 2.87 0.83 9.22
N SER A 26 2.01 -0.12 9.60
CA SER A 26 1.74 -0.44 11.01
C SER A 26 2.98 -0.91 11.79
N LYS A 27 4.04 -1.38 11.10
CA LYS A 27 5.32 -1.76 11.73
C LYS A 27 6.20 -0.56 12.11
N ALA A 28 5.91 0.63 11.60
CA ALA A 28 6.76 1.81 11.77
C ALA A 28 6.72 2.48 13.15
N LYS A 29 6.09 1.84 14.16
CA LYS A 29 5.98 2.36 15.55
C LYS A 29 5.48 3.81 15.59
N LEU A 30 4.36 4.07 14.91
CA LEU A 30 3.68 5.36 14.96
C LEU A 30 3.00 5.55 16.32
N THR A 31 2.94 6.79 16.79
CA THR A 31 1.99 7.19 17.85
C THR A 31 0.56 7.11 17.30
N ILE A 32 -0.46 7.13 18.18
CA ILE A 32 -1.87 7.10 17.76
C ILE A 32 -2.19 8.25 16.79
N ALA A 33 -1.79 9.47 17.13
CA ALA A 33 -2.05 10.65 16.29
C ALA A 33 -1.34 10.57 14.93
N GLU A 34 -0.11 10.06 14.89
CA GLU A 34 0.61 9.83 13.63
C GLU A 34 -0.05 8.75 12.78
N TRP A 35 -0.62 7.71 13.43
CA TRP A 35 -1.32 6.64 12.74
C TRP A 35 -2.62 7.15 12.12
N GLU A 36 -3.45 7.89 12.86
CA GLU A 36 -4.70 8.47 12.35
C GLU A 36 -4.44 9.42 11.16
N ALA A 37 -3.40 10.25 11.26
CA ALA A 37 -2.99 11.11 10.15
C ALA A 37 -2.50 10.30 8.94
N ALA A 38 -1.73 9.23 9.18
CA ALA A 38 -1.24 8.36 8.11
C ALA A 38 -2.38 7.58 7.42
N ASP A 39 -3.35 7.09 8.18
CA ASP A 39 -4.50 6.34 7.67
C ASP A 39 -5.37 7.22 6.76
N LEU A 40 -5.71 8.43 7.23
CA LEU A 40 -6.47 9.40 6.43
C LEU A 40 -5.75 9.79 5.12
N LEU A 41 -4.43 9.98 5.17
CA LEU A 41 -3.64 10.31 3.99
C LEU A 41 -3.49 9.12 3.05
N ALA A 42 -3.34 7.91 3.59
CA ALA A 42 -3.29 6.69 2.79
C ALA A 42 -4.59 6.48 2.03
N ASP A 43 -5.75 6.65 2.69
CA ASP A 43 -7.07 6.53 2.07
C ASP A 43 -7.24 7.51 0.89
N LYS A 44 -6.86 8.78 1.07
CA LYS A 44 -6.87 9.77 -0.02
C LYS A 44 -5.98 9.36 -1.19
N CYS A 45 -4.78 8.84 -0.90
CA CYS A 45 -3.88 8.37 -1.94
C CYS A 45 -4.43 7.12 -2.66
N PHE A 46 -5.13 6.25 -1.94
CA PHE A 46 -5.78 5.08 -2.53
C PHE A 46 -6.90 5.50 -3.47
N GLU A 47 -7.77 6.42 -3.04
CA GLU A 47 -8.90 6.91 -3.82
C GLU A 47 -8.48 7.67 -5.08
N SER A 48 -7.34 8.38 -5.06
CA SER A 48 -6.81 9.09 -6.23
C SER A 48 -6.00 8.19 -7.18
N TRP A 49 -5.71 6.94 -6.80
CA TRP A 49 -4.95 6.03 -7.64
C TRP A 49 -5.80 5.50 -8.81
N PRO A 50 -5.36 5.60 -10.08
CA PRO A 50 -6.19 5.25 -11.24
C PRO A 50 -6.69 3.80 -11.31
N GLN A 51 -6.05 2.89 -10.58
CA GLN A 51 -6.41 1.46 -10.56
C GLN A 51 -7.14 1.06 -9.28
N PHE A 52 -7.59 2.02 -8.48
CA PHE A 52 -8.28 1.79 -7.23
C PHE A 52 -9.52 0.90 -7.39
N THR A 53 -9.69 -0.03 -6.46
CA THR A 53 -10.78 -1.01 -6.45
C THR A 53 -12.12 -0.45 -6.00
N GLY A 54 -12.14 0.76 -5.43
CA GLY A 54 -13.28 1.28 -4.67
C GLY A 54 -13.29 0.85 -3.20
N SER A 55 -12.23 0.20 -2.70
CA SER A 55 -12.11 -0.23 -1.29
C SER A 55 -10.75 0.11 -0.70
N THR A 56 -10.70 0.97 0.31
CA THR A 56 -9.47 1.32 1.03
C THR A 56 -8.88 0.15 1.82
N ALA A 57 -9.71 -0.80 2.26
CA ALA A 57 -9.25 -2.02 2.90
C ALA A 57 -8.47 -2.96 1.94
N PHE A 58 -8.82 -2.94 0.65
CA PHE A 58 -8.18 -3.74 -0.39
C PHE A 58 -7.98 -2.92 -1.67
N PRO A 59 -7.07 -1.93 -1.66
CA PRO A 59 -6.99 -0.91 -2.70
C PRO A 59 -6.41 -1.43 -4.02
N VAL A 60 -5.72 -2.58 -3.97
CA VAL A 60 -5.10 -3.23 -5.13
C VAL A 60 -6.08 -4.20 -5.79
N PRO A 61 -6.37 -4.06 -7.10
CA PRO A 61 -7.31 -4.93 -7.78
C PRO A 61 -6.81 -6.36 -7.89
N SER A 62 -7.77 -7.28 -7.99
CA SER A 62 -7.48 -8.66 -8.34
C SER A 62 -7.02 -8.74 -9.79
N THR A 63 -5.98 -9.53 -10.03
CA THR A 63 -5.49 -9.91 -11.37
C THR A 63 -6.00 -11.29 -11.79
N LYS A 64 -6.83 -11.93 -10.95
CA LYS A 64 -7.41 -13.26 -11.21
C LYS A 64 -8.93 -13.11 -11.46
N PRO A 65 -9.47 -13.60 -12.61
CA PRO A 65 -10.87 -13.41 -12.99
C PRO A 65 -11.93 -13.88 -11.97
N HIS A 66 -11.59 -14.83 -11.09
CA HIS A 66 -12.53 -15.41 -10.12
C HIS A 66 -12.13 -15.15 -8.66
N ARG A 67 -11.31 -14.12 -8.42
CA ARG A 67 -10.93 -13.70 -7.06
C ARG A 67 -11.35 -12.25 -6.84
N SER A 68 -11.91 -11.98 -5.67
CA SER A 68 -11.99 -10.60 -5.16
C SER A 68 -10.59 -10.08 -4.79
N PRO A 69 -10.40 -8.75 -4.71
CA PRO A 69 -9.17 -8.15 -4.17
C PRO A 69 -8.74 -8.74 -2.81
N SER A 70 -9.70 -8.95 -1.91
CA SER A 70 -9.45 -9.54 -0.59
C SER A 70 -9.00 -10.99 -0.64
N GLN A 71 -9.63 -11.82 -1.49
CA GLN A 71 -9.21 -13.21 -1.67
C GLN A 71 -7.81 -13.31 -2.27
N GLN A 72 -7.50 -12.49 -3.27
CA GLN A 72 -6.16 -12.48 -3.85
C GLN A 72 -5.11 -11.93 -2.89
N TYR A 73 -5.46 -10.97 -2.04
CA TYR A 73 -4.59 -10.53 -0.96
C TYR A 73 -4.19 -11.71 -0.06
N ILE A 74 -5.17 -12.50 0.40
CA ILE A 74 -4.93 -13.68 1.25
C ILE A 74 -4.10 -14.74 0.50
N ASP A 75 -4.41 -15.01 -0.78
CA ASP A 75 -3.62 -15.92 -1.62
C ASP A 75 -2.13 -15.49 -1.64
N CYS A 76 -1.87 -14.19 -1.83
CA CYS A 76 -0.51 -13.64 -1.85
C CYS A 76 0.17 -13.74 -0.47
N GLN A 77 -0.57 -13.49 0.61
CA GLN A 77 -0.04 -13.57 1.98
C GLN A 77 0.38 -15.01 2.31
N LEU A 78 -0.48 -15.99 2.03
CA LEU A 78 -0.19 -17.41 2.28
C LEU A 78 1.00 -17.92 1.45
N ALA A 79 1.22 -17.36 0.27
CA ALA A 79 2.32 -17.72 -0.62
C ALA A 79 3.60 -16.89 -0.40
N GLY A 80 3.55 -15.79 0.38
CA GLY A 80 4.66 -14.85 0.51
C GLY A 80 4.95 -14.05 -0.77
N THR A 81 3.96 -13.85 -1.65
CA THR A 81 4.13 -13.32 -3.01
C THR A 81 3.50 -11.95 -3.23
N HIS A 82 3.25 -11.17 -2.16
CA HIS A 82 2.61 -9.85 -2.30
C HIS A 82 3.34 -8.94 -3.29
N TRP A 83 4.66 -8.99 -3.30
CA TRP A 83 5.53 -8.11 -4.07
C TRP A 83 6.06 -8.75 -5.35
N GLU A 84 5.50 -9.89 -5.75
CA GLU A 84 5.90 -10.63 -6.95
C GLU A 84 4.83 -10.58 -8.06
N GLY A 85 5.28 -10.79 -9.30
CA GLY A 85 4.40 -10.84 -10.47
C GLY A 85 3.53 -9.60 -10.65
N GLU A 86 2.35 -9.78 -11.24
CA GLU A 86 1.44 -8.67 -11.54
C GLU A 86 0.87 -8.02 -10.27
N GLN A 87 0.66 -8.80 -9.20
CA GLN A 87 0.24 -8.27 -7.90
C GLN A 87 1.30 -7.38 -7.26
N GLY A 88 2.58 -7.76 -7.38
CA GLY A 88 3.71 -6.94 -6.96
C GLY A 88 3.82 -5.66 -7.78
N ARG A 89 3.68 -5.76 -9.11
CA ARG A 89 3.69 -4.60 -10.01
C ARG A 89 2.64 -3.55 -9.60
N LEU A 90 1.42 -4.00 -9.30
CA LEU A 90 0.35 -3.11 -8.85
C LEU A 90 0.66 -2.47 -7.50
N ARG A 91 1.21 -3.22 -6.52
CA ARG A 91 1.63 -2.66 -5.24
C ARG A 91 2.76 -1.64 -5.37
N HIS A 92 3.74 -1.88 -6.24
CA HIS A 92 4.78 -0.90 -6.55
C HIS A 92 4.21 0.35 -7.23
N SER A 93 3.24 0.19 -8.12
CA SER A 93 2.55 1.32 -8.75
C SER A 93 1.79 2.15 -7.72
N LEU A 94 1.06 1.51 -6.81
CA LEU A 94 0.37 2.19 -5.72
C LEU A 94 1.35 2.90 -4.79
N LEU A 95 2.42 2.21 -4.36
CA LEU A 95 3.47 2.80 -3.54
C LEU A 95 4.08 4.05 -4.19
N THR A 96 4.38 3.98 -5.49
CA THR A 96 4.91 5.11 -6.27
C THR A 96 3.91 6.27 -6.32
N HIS A 97 2.63 5.96 -6.51
CA HIS A 97 1.56 6.96 -6.50
C HIS A 97 1.45 7.66 -5.15
N MET A 98 1.40 6.91 -4.04
CA MET A 98 1.35 7.47 -2.69
C MET A 98 2.55 8.39 -2.41
N ILE A 99 3.76 7.99 -2.80
CA ILE A 99 4.97 8.81 -2.64
C ILE A 99 4.85 10.13 -3.41
N LYS A 100 4.33 10.08 -4.64
CA LYS A 100 4.15 11.27 -5.48
C LYS A 100 3.15 12.24 -4.87
N GLU A 101 1.96 11.77 -4.50
CA GLU A 101 0.91 12.62 -3.94
C GLU A 101 1.38 13.30 -2.64
N LEU A 102 2.00 12.53 -1.74
CA LEU A 102 2.50 13.03 -0.46
C LEU A 102 3.73 13.93 -0.61
N SER A 103 4.52 13.81 -1.69
CA SER A 103 5.63 14.73 -1.96
C SER A 103 5.12 16.08 -2.46
N ASN A 104 4.02 16.10 -3.21
CA ASN A 104 3.43 17.35 -3.72
C ASN A 104 2.76 18.16 -2.60
N GLU A 105 2.19 17.51 -1.58
CA GLU A 105 1.59 18.20 -0.42
C GLU A 105 2.63 18.89 0.50
N VAL A 106 3.92 18.57 0.35
CA VAL A 106 5.02 19.12 1.16
C VAL A 106 5.66 20.37 0.50
N THR A 107 5.25 20.70 -0.72
CA THR A 107 5.65 21.90 -1.49
C THR A 107 4.62 23.01 -1.36
#